data_AF-A0A520BMP8-F1
#
_entry.id   AF-A0A520BMP8-F1
#
_cell.length_a   1.000
_cell.length_b   1.000
_cell.length_c   1.000
_cell.angle_alpha   90.00
_cell.angle_beta   90.00
_cell.angle_gamma   90.00
#
_symmetry.space_group_name_H-M   'P 1'
#
loop_
_entity.id
_entity.type
_entity.pdbx_description
1 polymer ?
#
loop_
_entity_poly.entity_id
_entity_poly.type
_entity_poly.pdbx_seq_one_letter_code
_entity_poly.pdbx_strand_id
1 'polypeptide(L)'
;MKILGIQVLRGPNIWSINRKKLIQMRLDLEELEQRPTNVIEGFRERIEKLIPSLHSHRCSKGAPGGFLSRVEEGTWMGHVIEHIALEIQTLAGMDTGFGRTRQTKADGIYNVVFSYLEEK
;
A
#
# COMPACT_ATOMS: atom_id res chain seq x y z
N MET A 1 -13.22 6.67 -4.30
CA MET A 1 -12.51 6.11 -3.13
C MET A 1 -12.58 7.08 -1.95
N LYS A 2 -12.75 6.57 -0.73
CA LYS A 2 -12.91 7.35 0.50
C LYS A 2 -12.13 6.75 1.68
N ILE A 3 -11.42 7.60 2.42
CA ILE A 3 -10.79 7.20 3.69
C ILE A 3 -11.88 7.21 4.78
N LEU A 4 -12.18 6.03 5.32
CA LEU A 4 -13.18 5.87 6.39
C LEU A 4 -12.58 6.08 7.78
N GLY A 5 -11.27 5.90 7.93
CA GLY A 5 -10.57 6.18 9.18
C GLY A 5 -9.10 5.84 9.12
N ILE A 6 -8.32 6.50 9.97
CA ILE A 6 -6.89 6.23 10.16
C ILE A 6 -6.66 5.99 11.65
N GLN A 7 -5.95 4.93 11.96
CA GLN A 7 -5.55 4.56 13.32
C GLN A 7 -4.04 4.38 13.39
N VAL A 8 -3.43 5.00 14.38
CA VAL A 8 -1.99 4.84 14.66
C VAL A 8 -1.82 3.85 15.80
N LEU A 9 -1.18 2.72 15.51
CA LEU A 9 -0.96 1.61 16.43
C LEU A 9 0.43 1.73 17.07
N ARG A 10 0.47 1.76 18.40
CA ARG A 10 1.67 2.02 19.23
C ARG A 10 1.95 0.86 20.20
N GLY A 11 2.06 -0.36 19.68
CA GLY A 11 2.23 -1.56 20.52
C GLY A 11 1.80 -2.86 19.85
N PRO A 12 1.60 -3.92 20.64
CA PRO A 12 1.03 -5.17 20.16
C PRO A 12 -0.26 -4.92 19.38
N ASN A 13 -0.38 -5.56 18.22
CA ASN A 13 -1.51 -5.38 17.33
C ASN A 13 -1.77 -6.67 16.54
N ILE A 14 -2.92 -6.71 15.84
CA ILE A 14 -3.37 -7.89 15.10
C ILE A 14 -2.61 -8.14 13.80
N TRP A 15 -1.84 -7.17 13.30
CA TRP A 15 -1.23 -7.23 11.97
C TRP A 15 0.15 -7.86 11.96
N SER A 16 0.88 -7.71 13.08
CA SER A 16 2.21 -8.26 13.24
C SER A 16 2.52 -8.51 14.70
N ILE A 17 3.12 -9.67 14.98
CA ILE A 17 3.66 -9.99 16.30
C ILE A 17 4.94 -9.20 16.61
N ASN A 18 5.67 -8.75 15.58
CA ASN A 18 7.00 -8.13 15.74
C ASN A 18 6.99 -6.61 15.48
N ARG A 19 6.06 -6.10 14.66
CA ARG A 19 5.99 -4.68 14.30
C ARG A 19 4.99 -3.95 15.20
N LYS A 20 5.48 -3.02 16.03
CA LYS A 20 4.67 -2.30 17.03
C LYS A 20 4.17 -0.93 16.55
N LYS A 21 4.85 -0.31 15.57
CA LYS A 21 4.52 0.99 15.00
C LYS A 21 3.91 0.80 13.62
N LEU A 22 2.58 0.78 13.54
CA LEU A 22 1.85 0.61 12.28
C LEU A 22 0.75 1.67 12.15
N ILE A 23 0.49 2.11 10.94
CA ILE A 23 -0.72 2.86 10.59
C ILE A 23 -1.70 1.87 9.96
N GLN A 24 -2.95 1.86 10.43
CA GLN A 24 -4.05 1.17 9.80
C GLN A 24 -5.02 2.20 9.20
N MET A 25 -5.15 2.20 7.89
CA MET A 25 -6.11 3.00 7.16
C MET A 25 -7.28 2.12 6.71
N ARG A 26 -8.51 2.48 7.07
CA ARG A 26 -9.70 1.87 6.52
C ARG A 26 -10.13 2.65 5.29
N LEU A 27 -10.17 1.98 4.16
CA LEU A 27 -10.34 2.59 2.84
C LEU A 27 -11.49 1.92 2.11
N ASP A 28 -12.43 2.72 1.64
CA ASP A 28 -13.48 2.30 0.72
C ASP A 28 -13.03 2.62 -0.72
N LEU A 29 -12.86 1.60 -1.56
CA LEU A 29 -12.45 1.81 -2.95
C LEU A 29 -13.57 2.41 -3.81
N GLU A 30 -14.83 2.29 -3.39
CA GLU A 30 -16.00 2.68 -4.17
C GLU A 30 -15.91 2.08 -5.59
N GLU A 31 -16.09 2.88 -6.65
CA GLU A 31 -16.02 2.43 -8.04
C GLU A 31 -14.67 1.80 -8.43
N LEU A 32 -13.58 2.10 -7.71
CA LEU A 32 -12.26 1.55 -8.00
C LEU A 32 -12.13 0.08 -7.62
N GLU A 33 -13.08 -0.49 -6.86
CA GLU A 33 -13.12 -1.93 -6.60
C GLU A 33 -13.22 -2.73 -7.91
N GLN A 34 -13.99 -2.22 -8.86
CA GLN A 34 -14.21 -2.85 -10.17
C GLN A 34 -13.16 -2.43 -11.22
N ARG A 35 -12.14 -1.67 -10.81
CA ARG A 35 -11.12 -1.12 -11.71
C ARG A 35 -9.72 -1.41 -11.16
N PRO A 36 -9.26 -2.68 -11.20
CA PRO A 36 -7.88 -3.01 -10.87
C PRO A 36 -6.91 -2.29 -11.83
N THR A 37 -5.65 -2.16 -11.41
CA THR A 37 -4.66 -1.32 -12.10
C THR A 37 -4.47 -1.64 -13.59
N ASN A 38 -4.62 -2.89 -14.00
CA ASN A 38 -4.49 -3.34 -15.39
C ASN A 38 -5.68 -2.95 -16.29
N VAL A 39 -6.80 -2.54 -15.71
CA VAL A 39 -7.97 -2.02 -16.44
C VAL A 39 -7.90 -0.49 -16.58
N ILE A 40 -7.02 0.16 -15.80
CA ILE A 40 -6.81 1.60 -15.89
C ILE A 40 -5.72 1.86 -16.93
N GLU A 41 -6.13 2.32 -18.11
CA GLU A 41 -5.22 2.60 -19.22
C GLU A 41 -4.02 3.47 -18.78
N GLY A 42 -2.80 3.03 -19.10
CA GLY A 42 -1.55 3.74 -18.85
C GLY A 42 -1.17 3.87 -17.37
N PHE A 43 -1.80 3.12 -16.46
CA PHE A 43 -1.59 3.29 -15.02
C PHE A 43 -0.14 3.01 -14.61
N ARG A 44 0.43 1.90 -15.09
CA ARG A 44 1.80 1.51 -14.75
C ARG A 44 2.80 2.57 -15.19
N GLU A 45 2.73 3.01 -16.43
CA GLU A 45 3.68 3.95 -17.02
C GLU A 45 3.62 5.29 -16.28
N ARG A 46 2.41 5.74 -15.92
CA ARG A 46 2.23 6.99 -15.16
C ARG A 46 2.78 6.89 -13.75
N ILE A 47 2.52 5.79 -13.02
CA ILE A 47 3.02 5.65 -11.64
C ILE A 47 4.54 5.45 -11.59
N GLU A 48 5.10 4.70 -12.53
CA GLU A 48 6.55 4.51 -12.67
C GLU A 48 7.25 5.82 -13.03
N LYS A 49 6.66 6.63 -13.92
CA LYS A 49 7.19 7.96 -14.23
C LYS A 49 7.11 8.94 -13.06
N LEU A 50 6.04 8.86 -12.27
CA LEU A 50 5.83 9.75 -11.13
C LEU A 50 6.76 9.42 -9.96
N ILE A 51 7.00 8.14 -9.68
CA ILE A 51 7.84 7.67 -8.57
C ILE A 51 8.78 6.56 -9.08
N PRO A 52 9.87 6.91 -9.80
CA PRO A 52 10.76 5.93 -10.43
C PRO A 52 11.42 4.93 -9.46
N SER A 53 11.62 5.36 -8.21
CA SER A 53 12.17 4.57 -7.12
C SER A 53 11.29 3.39 -6.69
N LEU A 54 10.01 3.35 -7.09
CA LEU A 54 9.14 2.18 -6.93
C LEU A 54 9.70 0.92 -7.59
N HIS A 55 10.60 1.04 -8.57
CA HIS A 55 11.30 -0.11 -9.15
C HIS A 55 12.13 -0.88 -8.10
N SER A 56 12.53 -0.25 -6.99
CA SER A 56 13.23 -0.93 -5.91
C SER A 56 12.32 -1.81 -5.04
N HIS A 57 11.00 -1.59 -5.07
CA HIS A 57 10.05 -2.28 -4.19
C HIS A 57 9.90 -3.74 -4.55
N ARG A 58 10.11 -4.57 -3.53
CA ARG A 58 9.95 -6.01 -3.58
C ARG A 58 8.58 -6.34 -2.98
N CYS A 59 7.62 -6.75 -3.81
CA CYS A 59 6.34 -7.28 -3.32
C CYS A 59 6.50 -8.78 -2.98
N SER A 60 5.43 -9.58 -3.07
CA SER A 60 5.45 -11.03 -2.80
C SER A 60 6.49 -11.83 -3.57
N LYS A 61 6.92 -11.33 -4.74
CA LYS A 61 7.93 -11.97 -5.60
C LYS A 61 9.37 -11.86 -5.05
N GLY A 62 9.62 -11.01 -4.04
CA GLY A 62 10.93 -10.91 -3.37
C GLY A 62 12.06 -10.28 -4.21
N ALA A 63 11.79 -9.86 -5.44
CA ALA A 63 12.75 -9.24 -6.34
C ALA A 63 12.40 -7.75 -6.63
N PRO A 64 13.40 -6.90 -6.95
CA PRO A 64 13.17 -5.55 -7.45
C PRO A 64 12.21 -5.56 -8.65
N GLY A 65 11.37 -4.53 -8.78
CA GLY A 65 10.32 -4.44 -9.79
C GLY A 65 9.10 -5.33 -9.48
N GLY A 66 9.14 -6.09 -8.37
CA GLY A 66 8.06 -6.99 -7.99
C GLY A 66 6.72 -6.28 -7.80
N PHE A 67 6.72 -5.04 -7.27
CA PHE A 67 5.51 -4.23 -7.17
C PHE A 67 4.96 -3.81 -8.55
N LEU A 68 5.80 -3.25 -9.42
CA LEU A 68 5.39 -2.83 -10.77
C LEU A 68 4.86 -4.00 -11.60
N SER A 69 5.42 -5.20 -11.43
CA SER A 69 4.88 -6.43 -12.03
C SER A 69 3.47 -6.76 -11.52
N ARG A 70 3.14 -6.50 -10.25
CA ARG A 70 1.77 -6.68 -9.72
C ARG A 70 0.81 -5.61 -10.23
N VAL A 71 1.30 -4.40 -10.44
CA VAL A 71 0.54 -3.31 -11.07
C VAL A 71 0.16 -3.69 -12.51
N GLU A 72 1.10 -4.25 -13.27
CA GLU A 72 0.85 -4.78 -14.62
C GLU A 72 -0.15 -5.94 -14.63
N GLU A 73 0.03 -6.93 -13.74
CA GLU A 73 -0.87 -8.09 -13.63
C GLU A 73 -2.30 -7.71 -13.24
N GLY A 74 -2.47 -6.58 -12.56
CA GLY A 74 -3.71 -6.16 -11.96
C GLY A 74 -3.70 -6.31 -10.45
N THR A 75 -3.77 -5.19 -9.75
CA THR A 75 -3.94 -5.14 -8.30
C THR A 75 -4.91 -4.03 -7.90
N TRP A 76 -5.34 -4.03 -6.64
CA TRP A 76 -6.32 -3.07 -6.13
C TRP A 76 -5.65 -1.81 -5.60
N MET A 77 -6.38 -0.71 -5.60
CA MET A 77 -5.84 0.59 -5.22
C MET A 77 -5.40 0.66 -3.74
N GLY A 78 -5.97 -0.17 -2.86
CA GLY A 78 -5.48 -0.32 -1.50
C GLY A 78 -4.02 -0.80 -1.43
N HIS A 79 -3.64 -1.76 -2.29
CA HIS A 79 -2.28 -2.28 -2.34
C HIS A 79 -1.32 -1.28 -3.00
N VAL A 80 -1.79 -0.48 -3.96
CA VAL A 80 -1.00 0.63 -4.52
C VAL A 80 -0.71 1.67 -3.44
N ILE A 81 -1.72 2.07 -2.66
CA ILE A 81 -1.57 3.06 -1.58
C ILE A 81 -0.59 2.58 -0.52
N GLU A 82 -0.61 1.30 -0.17
CA GLU A 82 0.38 0.70 0.74
C GLU A 82 1.81 0.95 0.26
N HIS A 83 2.11 0.63 -1.00
CA HIS A 83 3.44 0.79 -1.57
C HIS A 83 3.85 2.26 -1.71
N ILE A 84 2.93 3.13 -2.13
CA ILE A 84 3.17 4.58 -2.19
C ILE A 84 3.46 5.15 -0.80
N ALA A 85 2.70 4.75 0.22
CA ALA A 85 2.90 5.22 1.59
C ALA A 85 4.25 4.79 2.17
N LEU A 86 4.72 3.58 1.84
CA LEU A 86 6.06 3.13 2.19
C LEU A 86 7.13 3.92 1.43
N GLU A 87 6.97 4.11 0.13
CA GLU A 87 7.95 4.80 -0.71
C GLU A 87 8.12 6.27 -0.33
N ILE A 88 7.02 6.98 -0.05
CA ILE A 88 7.09 8.38 0.42
C ILE A 88 7.89 8.46 1.73
N GLN A 89 7.72 7.48 2.63
CA GLN A 89 8.50 7.43 3.86
C GLN A 89 9.99 7.16 3.59
N THR A 90 10.30 6.25 2.68
CA THR A 90 11.68 5.96 2.26
C THR A 90 12.35 7.19 1.65
N LEU A 91 11.64 7.93 0.78
CA LEU A 91 12.13 9.20 0.21
C LEU A 91 12.33 10.28 1.27
N ALA A 92 11.57 10.24 2.36
CA ALA A 92 11.75 11.10 3.52
C ALA A 92 12.86 10.62 4.48
N GLY A 93 13.64 9.59 4.11
CA GLY A 93 14.76 9.08 4.89
C GLY A 93 14.38 8.09 6.00
N MET A 94 13.14 7.59 6.01
CA MET A 94 12.67 6.62 6.98
C MET A 94 12.86 5.17 6.47
N ASP A 95 13.65 4.38 7.18
CA ASP A 95 13.82 2.95 6.90
C ASP A 95 12.61 2.13 7.38
N THR A 96 11.63 1.97 6.49
CA THR A 96 10.37 1.26 6.72
C THR A 96 9.99 0.48 5.46
N GLY A 97 9.35 -0.68 5.62
CA GLY A 97 9.03 -1.53 4.46
C GLY A 97 8.03 -2.64 4.73
N PHE A 98 7.36 -2.62 5.89
CA PHE A 98 6.31 -3.59 6.17
C PHE A 98 4.96 -3.01 5.72
N GLY A 99 4.30 -3.73 4.82
CA GLY A 99 2.96 -3.42 4.34
C GLY A 99 2.05 -4.64 4.37
N ARG A 100 0.75 -4.41 4.52
CA ARG A 100 -0.29 -5.42 4.36
C ARG A 100 -1.64 -4.80 4.02
N THR A 101 -2.19 -5.19 2.88
CA THR A 101 -3.53 -4.80 2.45
C THR A 101 -4.44 -6.01 2.49
N ARG A 102 -5.60 -5.88 3.16
CA ARG A 102 -6.61 -6.93 3.27
C ARG A 102 -8.01 -6.36 3.21
N GLN A 103 -8.87 -6.98 2.40
CA GLN A 103 -10.30 -6.66 2.41
C GLN A 103 -10.89 -7.01 3.77
N THR A 104 -11.88 -6.22 4.19
CA THR A 104 -12.67 -6.50 5.39
C THR A 104 -13.78 -7.51 5.05
N LYS A 105 -14.72 -7.72 5.97
CA LYS A 105 -15.93 -8.50 5.67
C LYS A 105 -16.90 -7.75 4.74
N ALA A 106 -16.77 -6.43 4.64
CA ALA A 106 -17.54 -5.61 3.71
C ALA A 106 -16.77 -5.49 2.39
N ASP A 107 -17.48 -5.78 1.30
CA ASP A 107 -16.95 -5.70 -0.05
C ASP A 107 -16.50 -4.27 -0.40
N GLY A 108 -15.45 -4.12 -1.21
CA GLY A 108 -14.83 -2.82 -1.53
C GLY A 108 -14.11 -2.10 -0.39
N ILE A 109 -14.23 -2.56 0.87
CA ILE A 109 -13.61 -1.93 2.04
C ILE A 109 -12.37 -2.70 2.47
N TYR A 110 -11.24 -2.01 2.56
CA TYR A 110 -9.93 -2.58 2.90
C TYR A 110 -9.35 -1.97 4.17
N ASN A 111 -8.58 -2.77 4.89
CA ASN A 111 -7.56 -2.26 5.79
C ASN A 111 -6.24 -2.23 5.02
N VAL A 112 -5.68 -1.04 4.86
CA VAL A 112 -4.35 -0.79 4.31
C VAL A 112 -3.42 -0.49 5.48
N VAL A 113 -2.43 -1.34 5.70
CA VAL A 113 -1.57 -1.29 6.87
C VAL A 113 -0.13 -1.14 6.45
N PHE A 114 0.59 -0.19 7.04
CA PHE A 114 2.00 0.02 6.74
C PHE A 114 2.76 0.49 7.98
N SER A 115 4.04 0.13 8.06
CA SER A 115 4.90 0.56 9.16
C SER A 115 5.31 2.01 9.05
N TYR A 116 5.55 2.64 10.20
CA TYR A 116 6.05 4.00 10.32
C TYR A 116 7.19 4.10 11.34
N LEU A 117 8.05 5.12 11.20
CA LEU A 117 9.09 5.44 12.18
C LEU A 117 8.68 6.62 13.06
N GLU A 118 8.27 7.72 12.44
CA GLU A 118 7.87 8.97 13.10
C GLU A 118 6.41 9.33 12.82
N GLU A 119 5.74 9.92 13.81
CA GLU A 119 4.33 10.33 13.75
C GLU A 119 4.12 11.83 14.03
N LYS A 120 5.21 12.60 14.13
CA LYS A 120 5.21 14.02 14.50
C LYS A 120 5.78 14.89 13.39
#